data_AF-A0A0J1H127-F1
#
_entry.id   AF-A0A0J1H127-F1
#
_cell.length_a   1.000
_cell.length_b   1.000
_cell.length_c   1.000
_cell.angle_alpha   90.00
_cell.angle_beta   90.00
_cell.angle_gamma   90.00
#
_symmetry.space_group_name_H-M   'P 1'
#
loop_
_entity.id
_entity.type
_entity.pdbx_description
1 polymer ?
#
loop_
_entity_poly.entity_id
_entity_poly.type
_entity_poly.pdbx_seq_one_letter_code
_entity_poly.pdbx_strand_id
1 'polypeptide(L)'
;MNKKIFPIILLLFSTSAFSYGIHTNLNLEWMKENHRLIEMDLKNRKTNEIIKDLNTLTNIWIERDGAVSGEVSPLLIIAIEKHTDFTLSILSSHPRSFNKWLNELEGIVFTDFNGDQKEKLLKMKKSLSDSLVIYLQSEPSESLKPFALELLKKTNEISVSQIN
;
A
#
# COMPACT_ATOMS: atom_id res chain seq x y z
N MET A 1 59.74 -3.73 -0.88
CA MET A 1 59.39 -5.00 -1.55
C MET A 1 58.59 -5.85 -0.57
N ASN A 2 57.53 -6.53 -1.05
CA ASN A 2 56.49 -7.31 -0.31
C ASN A 2 55.29 -6.44 0.12
N LYS A 3 54.28 -6.16 -0.73
CA LYS A 3 53.16 -6.99 -1.24
C LYS A 3 52.31 -7.64 -0.12
N LYS A 4 50.97 -7.45 -0.25
CA LYS A 4 49.82 -8.23 0.26
C LYS A 4 49.26 -7.76 1.62
N ILE A 5 47.95 -7.60 1.87
CA ILE A 5 46.68 -8.01 1.22
C ILE A 5 45.60 -6.97 1.59
N PHE A 6 44.75 -6.59 0.62
CA PHE A 6 43.47 -5.91 0.83
C PHE A 6 42.43 -6.91 1.33
N PRO A 7 41.66 -6.65 2.40
CA PRO A 7 40.39 -7.35 2.58
C PRO A 7 39.32 -6.66 1.74
N ILE A 8 38.95 -7.32 0.64
CA ILE A 8 37.70 -7.10 -0.08
C ILE A 8 36.59 -7.48 0.90
N ILE A 9 35.92 -6.49 1.48
CA ILE A 9 34.65 -6.71 2.17
C ILE A 9 33.63 -6.96 1.08
N LEU A 10 33.23 -8.23 0.95
CA LEU A 10 32.08 -8.67 0.17
C LEU A 10 30.84 -7.88 0.61
N LEU A 11 30.44 -6.89 -0.18
CA LEU A 11 29.04 -6.51 -0.30
C LEU A 11 28.34 -7.66 -1.04
N LEU A 12 27.97 -8.69 -0.29
CA LEU A 12 26.83 -9.53 -0.65
C LEU A 12 25.61 -8.62 -0.62
N PHE A 13 25.38 -7.88 -1.71
CA PHE A 13 24.04 -7.45 -2.03
C PHE A 13 23.23 -8.73 -2.14
N SER A 14 22.51 -9.05 -1.07
CA SER A 14 21.46 -10.04 -1.06
C SER A 14 20.45 -9.65 -2.14
N THR A 15 20.67 -10.14 -3.35
CA THR A 15 19.62 -10.28 -4.35
C THR A 15 18.71 -11.40 -3.86
N SER A 16 17.88 -11.12 -2.86
CA SER A 16 16.61 -11.81 -2.73
C SER A 16 15.75 -11.33 -3.90
N ALA A 17 16.11 -11.77 -5.11
CA ALA A 17 15.15 -11.79 -6.21
C ALA A 17 14.12 -12.84 -5.79
N PHE A 18 13.12 -12.40 -5.03
CA PHE A 18 11.91 -13.18 -4.87
C PHE A 18 11.43 -13.47 -6.29
N SER A 19 11.36 -14.76 -6.63
CA SER A 19 10.73 -15.19 -7.87
C SER A 19 9.25 -14.89 -7.71
N TYR A 20 8.85 -13.68 -8.08
CA TYR A 20 7.46 -13.35 -8.31
C TYR A 20 6.88 -14.41 -9.26
N GLY A 21 5.78 -15.04 -8.85
CA GLY A 21 5.04 -15.90 -9.76
C GLY A 21 4.68 -15.14 -11.02
N ILE A 22 4.71 -15.80 -12.18
CA ILE A 22 4.41 -15.18 -13.49
C ILE A 22 3.11 -14.36 -13.44
N HIS A 23 2.11 -14.85 -12.71
CA HIS A 23 0.83 -14.16 -12.50
C HIS A 23 0.96 -12.81 -11.79
N THR A 24 1.79 -12.71 -10.74
CA THR A 24 1.97 -11.46 -9.99
C THR A 24 2.69 -10.41 -10.83
N ASN A 25 3.69 -10.82 -11.62
CA ASN A 25 4.38 -9.92 -12.55
C ASN A 25 3.43 -9.38 -13.62
N LEU A 26 2.59 -10.23 -14.21
CA LEU A 26 1.60 -9.78 -15.19
C LEU A 26 0.59 -8.79 -14.59
N ASN A 27 0.13 -9.04 -13.36
CA ASN A 27 -0.75 -8.11 -12.67
C ASN A 27 -0.07 -6.77 -12.37
N LEU A 28 1.21 -6.79 -11.98
CA LEU A 28 1.99 -5.59 -11.71
C LEU A 28 2.18 -4.74 -12.97
N GLU A 29 2.58 -5.36 -14.08
CA GLU A 29 2.71 -4.65 -15.36
C GLU A 29 1.37 -4.09 -15.83
N TRP A 30 0.30 -4.88 -15.75
CA TRP A 30 -1.05 -4.38 -16.04
C TRP A 30 -1.41 -3.16 -15.18
N MET A 31 -1.13 -3.21 -13.88
CA MET A 31 -1.41 -2.10 -12.97
C MET A 31 -0.63 -0.84 -13.37
N LYS A 32 0.64 -0.98 -13.75
CA LYS A 32 1.49 0.13 -14.20
C LYS A 32 0.97 0.75 -15.50
N GLU A 33 0.64 -0.07 -16.49
CA GLU A 33 0.10 0.38 -17.77
C GLU A 33 -1.26 1.06 -17.62
N ASN A 34 -2.07 0.63 -16.65
CA ASN A 34 -3.44 1.11 -16.45
C ASN A 34 -3.60 2.05 -15.26
N HIS A 35 -2.51 2.49 -14.62
CA HIS A 35 -2.55 3.18 -13.32
C HIS A 35 -3.54 4.34 -13.28
N ARG A 36 -3.54 5.23 -14.29
CA ARG A 36 -4.45 6.39 -14.33
C ARG A 36 -5.91 5.98 -14.50
N LEU A 37 -6.19 4.93 -15.25
CA LEU A 37 -7.54 4.41 -15.44
C LEU A 37 -8.06 3.78 -14.16
N ILE A 38 -7.23 2.97 -13.49
CA ILE A 38 -7.56 2.37 -12.19
C ILE A 38 -7.83 3.48 -11.16
N GLU A 39 -6.95 4.47 -11.06
CA GLU A 39 -7.13 5.61 -10.15
C GLU A 39 -8.44 6.37 -10.42
N MET A 40 -8.78 6.59 -11.70
CA MET A 40 -10.03 7.22 -12.10
C MET A 40 -11.24 6.36 -11.75
N ASP A 41 -11.18 5.05 -11.99
CA ASP A 41 -12.27 4.13 -11.74
C ASP A 41 -12.54 3.99 -10.24
N LEU A 42 -11.51 3.82 -9.43
CA LEU A 42 -11.61 3.80 -7.96
C LEU A 42 -12.20 5.09 -7.37
N LYS A 43 -11.99 6.24 -8.03
CA LYS A 43 -12.50 7.53 -7.54
C LYS A 43 -13.95 7.80 -7.89
N ASN A 44 -14.40 7.32 -9.05
CA ASN A 44 -15.61 7.82 -9.70
C ASN A 44 -16.69 6.76 -9.91
N ARG A 45 -16.33 5.47 -9.94
CA ARG A 45 -17.27 4.39 -10.22
C ARG A 45 -17.89 3.82 -8.95
N LYS A 46 -18.92 3.01 -9.13
CA LYS A 46 -19.57 2.29 -8.04
C LYS A 46 -18.78 1.04 -7.66
N THR A 47 -18.95 0.57 -6.43
CA THR A 47 -18.23 -0.60 -5.89
C THR A 47 -18.37 -1.86 -6.75
N ASN A 48 -19.54 -2.10 -7.37
CA ASN A 48 -19.75 -3.28 -8.23
C ASN A 48 -19.01 -3.20 -9.57
N GLU A 49 -18.58 -2.00 -9.99
CA GLU A 49 -17.88 -1.78 -11.26
C GLU A 49 -16.36 -1.87 -11.11
N ILE A 50 -15.83 -1.65 -9.90
CA ILE A 50 -14.38 -1.68 -9.60
C ILE A 50 -13.88 -3.02 -9.03
N ILE A 51 -14.75 -4.04 -8.94
CA ILE A 51 -14.42 -5.35 -8.35
C ILE A 51 -13.17 -5.96 -9.00
N LYS A 52 -13.06 -5.87 -10.33
CA LYS A 52 -11.91 -6.41 -11.07
C LYS A 52 -10.61 -5.70 -10.70
N ASP A 53 -10.65 -4.37 -10.65
CA ASP A 53 -9.49 -3.56 -10.29
C ASP A 53 -9.04 -3.90 -8.87
N LEU A 54 -9.97 -3.93 -7.93
CA LEU A 54 -9.65 -4.18 -6.53
C LEU A 54 -9.16 -5.61 -6.28
N ASN A 55 -9.70 -6.61 -6.97
CA ASN A 55 -9.19 -7.98 -6.90
C ASN A 55 -7.76 -8.07 -7.45
N THR A 56 -7.46 -7.41 -8.57
CA THR A 56 -6.11 -7.39 -9.13
C THR A 56 -5.12 -6.67 -8.21
N LEU A 57 -5.49 -5.50 -7.68
CA LEU A 57 -4.68 -4.77 -6.69
C LEU A 57 -4.44 -5.61 -5.44
N THR A 58 -5.45 -6.34 -4.96
CA THR A 58 -5.32 -7.22 -3.80
C THR A 58 -4.33 -8.35 -4.07
N ASN A 59 -4.38 -8.98 -5.26
CA ASN A 59 -3.44 -10.04 -5.63
C ASN A 59 -1.99 -9.53 -5.66
N ILE A 60 -1.76 -8.33 -6.21
CA ILE A 60 -0.45 -7.67 -6.19
C ILE A 60 -0.03 -7.40 -4.74
N TRP A 61 -0.95 -6.86 -3.94
CA TRP A 61 -0.69 -6.48 -2.56
C TRP A 61 -0.39 -7.68 -1.64
N ILE A 62 -1.03 -8.83 -1.82
CA ILE A 62 -0.74 -10.02 -0.99
C ILE A 62 0.70 -10.48 -1.20
N GLU A 63 1.15 -10.47 -2.46
CA GLU A 63 2.47 -11.00 -2.89
C GLU A 63 3.58 -9.94 -2.86
N ARG A 64 3.29 -8.73 -2.36
CA ARG A 64 4.20 -7.58 -2.46
C ARG A 64 5.48 -7.73 -1.63
N ASP A 65 6.58 -7.21 -2.18
CA ASP A 65 7.75 -6.75 -1.42
C ASP A 65 7.66 -5.25 -1.10
N GLY A 66 8.74 -4.67 -0.54
CA GLY A 66 8.76 -3.26 -0.18
C GLY A 66 8.58 -2.29 -1.36
N ALA A 67 9.11 -2.60 -2.55
CA ALA A 67 8.98 -1.74 -3.73
C ALA A 67 7.55 -1.80 -4.28
N VAL A 68 7.00 -3.00 -4.45
CA VAL A 68 5.62 -3.20 -4.90
C VAL A 68 4.63 -2.61 -3.90
N SER A 69 4.94 -2.66 -2.60
CA SER A 69 4.15 -2.00 -1.55
C SER A 69 4.02 -0.50 -1.79
N GLY A 70 5.08 0.18 -2.24
CA GLY A 70 5.04 1.61 -2.58
C GLY A 70 4.13 1.93 -3.76
N GLU A 71 4.05 1.05 -4.75
CA GLU A 71 3.28 1.27 -5.97
C GLU A 71 1.78 0.98 -5.79
N VAL A 72 1.44 -0.13 -5.12
CA VAL A 72 0.03 -0.58 -4.98
C VAL A 72 -0.71 0.14 -3.85
N SER A 73 -0.01 0.54 -2.79
CA SER A 73 -0.65 1.11 -1.59
C SER A 73 -1.42 2.41 -1.83
N PRO A 74 -0.93 3.38 -2.62
CA PRO A 74 -1.69 4.58 -2.93
C PRO A 74 -3.06 4.27 -3.56
N LEU A 75 -3.14 3.29 -4.46
CA LEU A 75 -4.40 2.86 -5.08
C LEU A 75 -5.32 2.19 -4.05
N LEU A 76 -4.78 1.35 -3.16
CA LEU A 76 -5.57 0.76 -2.07
C LEU A 76 -6.11 1.81 -1.11
N ILE A 77 -5.33 2.85 -0.79
CA ILE A 77 -5.80 3.96 0.06
C ILE A 77 -6.96 4.70 -0.60
N ILE A 78 -6.88 4.95 -1.92
CA ILE A 78 -7.99 5.54 -2.68
C ILE A 78 -9.21 4.63 -2.64
N ALA A 79 -9.03 3.32 -2.79
CA ALA A 79 -10.13 2.35 -2.69
C ALA A 79 -10.75 2.33 -1.28
N ILE A 80 -9.96 2.48 -0.21
CA ILE A 80 -10.47 2.62 1.16
C ILE A 80 -11.24 3.93 1.32
N GLU A 81 -10.75 5.04 0.77
CA GLU A 81 -11.42 6.34 0.88
C GLU A 81 -12.83 6.32 0.27
N LYS A 82 -13.01 5.62 -0.85
CA LYS A 82 -14.28 5.60 -1.61
C LYS A 82 -15.16 4.39 -1.36
N HIS A 83 -14.56 3.25 -1.05
CA HIS A 83 -15.23 1.96 -0.93
C HIS A 83 -14.79 1.26 0.36
N THR A 84 -14.82 1.98 1.49
CA THR A 84 -14.22 1.55 2.77
C THR A 84 -14.64 0.15 3.19
N ASP A 85 -15.95 -0.11 3.25
CA ASP A 85 -16.49 -1.40 3.70
C ASP A 85 -16.02 -2.55 2.81
N PHE A 86 -16.19 -2.42 1.50
CA PHE A 86 -15.82 -3.44 0.54
C PHE A 86 -14.30 -3.69 0.53
N THR A 87 -13.51 -2.61 0.52
CA THR A 87 -12.05 -2.74 0.53
C THR A 87 -11.56 -3.37 1.83
N LEU A 88 -12.06 -2.96 2.99
CA LEU A 88 -11.71 -3.58 4.27
C LEU A 88 -12.16 -5.05 4.36
N SER A 89 -13.30 -5.41 3.75
CA SER A 89 -13.73 -6.82 3.69
C SER A 89 -12.72 -7.71 2.97
N ILE A 90 -12.09 -7.20 1.90
CA ILE A 90 -11.07 -7.92 1.15
C ILE A 90 -9.74 -7.94 1.92
N LEU A 91 -9.29 -6.80 2.43
CA LEU A 91 -8.02 -6.72 3.15
C LEU A 91 -8.03 -7.55 4.44
N SER A 92 -9.15 -7.54 5.17
CA SER A 92 -9.32 -8.31 6.41
C SER A 92 -9.31 -9.82 6.21
N SER A 93 -9.64 -10.30 5.01
CA SER A 93 -9.51 -11.72 4.65
C SER A 93 -8.05 -12.19 4.57
N HIS A 94 -7.08 -11.27 4.57
CA HIS A 94 -5.64 -11.54 4.57
C HIS A 94 -4.92 -10.84 5.74
N PRO A 95 -5.24 -11.21 7.00
CA PRO A 95 -4.83 -10.44 8.19
C PRO A 95 -3.31 -10.35 8.36
N ARG A 96 -2.55 -11.37 7.94
CA ARG A 96 -1.07 -11.32 7.97
C ARG A 96 -0.53 -10.26 7.02
N SER A 97 -1.05 -10.22 5.78
CA SER A 97 -0.65 -9.24 4.78
C SER A 97 -1.07 -7.83 5.17
N PHE A 98 -2.22 -7.69 5.84
CA PHE A 98 -2.69 -6.45 6.45
C PHE A 98 -1.75 -5.93 7.53
N ASN A 99 -1.40 -6.75 8.53
CA ASN A 99 -0.50 -6.32 9.60
C ASN A 99 0.90 -5.98 9.06
N LYS A 100 1.41 -6.75 8.08
CA LYS A 100 2.65 -6.41 7.38
C LYS A 100 2.53 -5.03 6.71
N TRP A 101 1.40 -4.75 6.06
CA TRP A 101 1.17 -3.50 5.33
C TRP A 101 1.13 -2.29 6.26
N LEU A 102 0.43 -2.40 7.39
CA LEU A 102 0.37 -1.35 8.40
C LEU A 102 1.76 -0.91 8.86
N ASN A 103 2.69 -1.85 9.02
CA ASN A 103 4.06 -1.56 9.43
C ASN A 103 4.91 -0.90 8.32
N GLU A 104 4.50 -1.03 7.06
CA GLU A 104 5.19 -0.45 5.90
C GLU A 104 4.71 0.98 5.58
N LEU A 105 3.49 1.35 5.98
CA LEU A 105 2.83 2.60 5.57
C LEU A 105 3.70 3.85 5.74
N GLU A 106 4.39 4.02 6.88
CA GLU A 106 5.18 5.21 7.15
C GLU A 106 6.37 5.37 6.18
N GLY A 107 7.23 4.35 6.13
CA GLY A 107 8.47 4.39 5.37
C GLY A 107 8.28 4.20 3.86
N ILE A 108 7.17 3.60 3.44
CA ILE A 108 6.95 3.26 2.03
C ILE A 108 5.91 4.18 1.37
N VAL A 109 4.82 4.52 2.05
CA VAL A 109 3.69 5.23 1.45
C VAL A 109 3.68 6.72 1.80
N PHE A 110 4.01 7.06 3.04
CA PHE A 110 3.97 8.43 3.54
C PHE A 110 5.35 9.10 3.64
N THR A 111 6.29 8.62 2.83
CA THR A 111 7.61 9.24 2.66
C THR A 111 7.69 9.90 1.29
N ASP A 112 8.00 11.19 1.27
CA ASP A 112 8.27 11.96 0.06
C ASP A 112 9.72 11.73 -0.37
N PHE A 113 9.90 10.81 -1.31
CA PHE A 113 11.20 10.46 -1.90
C PHE A 113 11.69 11.45 -2.96
N ASN A 114 10.80 12.25 -3.53
CA ASN A 114 11.11 13.15 -4.65
C ASN A 114 11.17 14.63 -4.24
N GLY A 115 10.71 14.97 -3.03
CA GLY A 115 10.74 16.30 -2.46
C GLY A 115 9.60 17.23 -2.90
N ASP A 116 8.64 16.72 -3.67
CA ASP A 116 7.53 17.48 -4.25
C ASP A 116 6.13 16.90 -3.92
N GLN A 117 6.06 15.87 -3.08
CA GLN A 117 4.82 15.12 -2.80
C GLN A 117 4.26 15.33 -1.39
N LYS A 118 5.00 16.00 -0.50
CA LYS A 118 4.61 16.16 0.91
C LYS A 118 3.17 16.61 1.12
N GLU A 119 2.69 17.63 0.40
CA GLU A 119 1.31 18.12 0.52
C GLU A 119 0.29 17.08 0.06
N LYS A 120 0.57 16.37 -1.04
CA LYS A 120 -0.28 15.30 -1.55
C LYS A 120 -0.39 14.16 -0.54
N LEU A 121 0.72 13.78 0.09
CA LEU A 121 0.77 12.71 1.10
C LEU A 121 0.02 13.11 2.38
N LEU A 122 0.15 14.36 2.83
CA LEU A 122 -0.63 14.89 3.95
C LEU A 122 -2.13 14.86 3.67
N LYS A 123 -2.54 15.26 2.45
CA LYS A 123 -3.94 15.19 2.03
C LYS A 123 -4.45 13.76 2.00
N MET A 124 -3.67 12.83 1.45
CA MET A 124 -4.01 11.41 1.41
C MET A 124 -4.16 10.82 2.82
N LYS A 125 -3.23 11.13 3.72
CA LYS A 125 -3.28 10.72 5.14
C LYS A 125 -4.59 11.21 5.79
N LYS A 126 -4.91 12.49 5.60
CA LYS A 126 -6.13 13.08 6.15
C LYS A 126 -7.40 12.43 5.59
N SER A 127 -7.50 12.28 4.27
CA SER A 127 -8.64 11.64 3.61
C SER A 127 -8.85 10.21 4.11
N LEU A 128 -7.77 9.44 4.26
CA LEU A 128 -7.81 8.10 4.81
C LEU A 128 -8.38 8.10 6.25
N SER A 129 -7.81 8.91 7.14
CA SER A 129 -8.32 9.03 8.52
C SER A 129 -9.79 9.44 8.56
N ASP A 130 -10.20 10.45 7.79
CA ASP A 130 -11.59 10.93 7.74
C ASP A 130 -12.55 9.81 7.28
N SER A 131 -12.19 9.08 6.22
CA SER A 131 -13.01 7.97 5.71
C SER A 131 -13.20 6.85 6.73
N LEU A 132 -12.14 6.51 7.49
CA LEU A 132 -12.20 5.48 8.53
C LEU A 132 -13.02 5.93 9.73
N VAL A 133 -12.93 7.20 10.12
CA VAL A 133 -13.79 7.77 11.17
C VAL A 133 -15.26 7.70 10.77
N ILE A 134 -15.59 8.12 9.55
CA ILE A 134 -16.96 8.06 9.02
C ILE A 134 -17.46 6.61 9.01
N TYR A 135 -16.64 5.67 8.52
CA TYR A 135 -16.99 4.26 8.49
C TYR A 135 -17.22 3.66 9.88
N LEU A 136 -16.41 4.02 10.87
CA LEU A 136 -16.59 3.57 12.26
C LEU A 136 -17.85 4.15 12.91
N GLN A 137 -18.26 5.35 12.51
CA GLN A 137 -19.50 5.99 12.96
C GLN A 137 -20.76 5.38 12.31
N SER A 138 -20.64 4.75 11.13
CA SER A 138 -21.76 4.10 10.45
C SER A 138 -22.09 2.70 10.99
N GLU A 139 -21.59 2.32 12.17
CA GLU A 139 -21.79 1.02 12.82
C GLU A 139 -21.43 -0.17 11.89
N PRO A 140 -20.14 -0.31 11.52
CA PRO A 140 -19.71 -1.36 10.61
C PRO A 140 -19.83 -2.74 11.25
N SER A 141 -19.74 -3.79 10.42
CA SER A 141 -19.67 -5.17 10.90
C SER A 141 -18.62 -5.32 12.01
N GLU A 142 -18.98 -6.02 13.09
CA GLU A 142 -18.07 -6.33 14.20
C GLU A 142 -16.81 -7.08 13.75
N SER A 143 -16.87 -7.79 12.62
CA SER A 143 -15.69 -8.44 12.02
C SER A 143 -14.70 -7.47 11.37
N LEU A 144 -15.16 -6.32 10.87
CA LEU A 144 -14.35 -5.35 10.13
C LEU A 144 -13.88 -4.18 11.00
N LYS A 145 -14.63 -3.88 12.06
CA LYS A 145 -14.33 -2.81 13.02
C LYS A 145 -12.90 -2.86 13.58
N PRO A 146 -12.31 -4.03 13.96
CA PRO A 146 -10.93 -4.08 14.43
C PRO A 146 -9.91 -3.61 13.39
N PHE A 147 -10.11 -3.99 12.11
CA PHE A 147 -9.21 -3.59 11.02
C PHE A 147 -9.29 -2.10 10.73
N ALA A 148 -10.50 -1.53 10.73
CA ALA A 148 -10.68 -0.09 10.58
C ALA A 148 -10.03 0.70 11.73
N LEU A 149 -10.19 0.23 12.97
CA LEU A 149 -9.56 0.84 14.15
C LEU A 149 -8.04 0.77 14.09
N GLU A 150 -7.49 -0.38 13.71
CA GLU A 150 -6.04 -0.57 13.64
C GLU A 150 -5.42 0.30 12.54
N LEU A 151 -6.04 0.36 11.36
CA LEU A 151 -5.60 1.22 10.28
C LEU A 151 -5.72 2.70 10.65
N LEU A 152 -6.82 3.12 11.30
CA LEU A 152 -6.99 4.50 11.74
C LEU A 152 -5.93 4.89 12.78
N LYS A 153 -5.71 4.03 13.77
CA LYS A 153 -4.66 4.22 14.79
C LYS A 153 -3.31 4.40 14.11
N LYS A 154 -2.93 3.46 13.23
CA LYS A 154 -1.65 3.51 12.53
C LYS A 154 -1.53 4.75 11.65
N THR A 155 -2.59 5.08 10.91
CA THR A 155 -2.66 6.29 10.08
C THR A 155 -2.41 7.54 10.91
N ASN A 156 -2.99 7.65 12.11
CA ASN A 156 -2.80 8.82 12.97
C ASN A 156 -1.36 8.94 13.51
N GLU A 157 -0.71 7.81 13.82
CA GLU A 157 0.67 7.75 14.33
C GLU A 157 1.74 8.11 13.28
N ILE A 158 1.47 7.87 12.00
CA ILE A 158 2.44 8.07 10.91
C ILE A 158 2.85 9.54 10.76
N SER A 159 4.15 9.81 10.65
CA SER A 159 4.63 11.13 10.24
C SER A 159 4.89 11.18 8.74
N VAL A 160 4.35 12.19 8.04
CA VAL A 160 4.70 12.42 6.63
C VAL A 160 6.11 13.02 6.60
N SER A 161 7.06 12.23 6.12
CA SER A 161 8.48 12.58 6.08
C SER A 161 8.90 12.95 4.66
N GLN A 162 9.96 13.74 4.54
CA GLN A 162 10.58 14.10 3.26
C GLN A 162 12.06 13.75 3.35
N ILE A 163 12.57 13.01 2.35
CA ILE A 163 14.00 12.74 2.25
C ILE A 163 14.65 13.95 1.56
N ASN A 164 15.52 14.64 2.30
CA ASN A 164 16.33 15.75 1.79
C ASN A 164 17.69 15.26 1.31
#